data_AF-A0A363SWU9-F1
#
_entry.id   AF-A0A363SWU9-F1
#
_cell.length_a   1.000
_cell.length_b   1.000
_cell.length_c   1.000
_cell.angle_alpha   90.00
_cell.angle_beta   90.00
_cell.angle_gamma   90.00
#
_symmetry.space_group_name_H-M   'P 1'
#
loop_
_entity.id
_entity.type
_entity.pdbx_description
1 polymer ?
#
loop_
_entity_poly.entity_id
_entity_poly.type
_entity_poly.pdbx_seq_one_letter_code
_entity_poly.pdbx_strand_id
1 'polypeptide(L)'
;MKETIIKVFWGIILICMGGLVLAAKLESIDLDVMSDQMWSAIFAGFSLAFFVSYFVSGIRRWGWLFPALTCAALALVFVLNLIPGASPYIASVVLASIAIPFYVGYLVDRRHWGLLIPAWILTVVCFIPTLSELIDENVIGSIFLYGIALPFLVVFGINRTRKWALITGSVLAIIGTLPLIEYLQAGEIQGSIVMFLFTIPFLVTFFMSPKAWWALIPAGCFASIGVVAIAVSLLPPDTFFMIGGLSFGSYSSILMLGIAITFGILWMLRSSRPTGWAIYPAVGFLIIALVTSILSRRFDEFIPALILTISGAALILAGLLKPRGRRPVEP
;
A
#
# COMPACT_ATOMS: atom_id res chain seq x y z
N MET A 1 -34.04 21.38 2.11
CA MET A 1 -33.51 22.75 1.87
C MET A 1 -32.12 22.97 2.46
N LYS A 2 -31.88 22.77 3.78
CA LYS A 2 -30.58 23.05 4.41
C LYS A 2 -29.39 22.31 3.75
N GLU A 3 -29.54 21.04 3.39
CA GLU A 3 -28.45 20.27 2.78
C GLU A 3 -28.06 20.73 1.38
N THR A 4 -29.05 21.06 0.54
CA THR A 4 -28.78 21.54 -0.82
C THR A 4 -28.01 22.85 -0.77
N ILE A 5 -28.40 23.75 0.13
CA ILE A 5 -27.71 25.04 0.33
C ILE A 5 -26.27 24.83 0.79
N ILE A 6 -26.03 23.93 1.76
CA ILE A 6 -24.68 23.61 2.24
C ILE A 6 -23.81 23.04 1.11
N LYS A 7 -24.36 22.13 0.28
CA LYS A 7 -23.63 21.57 -0.87
C LYS A 7 -23.28 22.62 -1.92
N VAL A 8 -24.21 23.51 -2.24
CA VAL A 8 -23.98 24.61 -3.21
C VAL A 8 -22.95 25.59 -2.65
N PHE A 9 -23.07 25.98 -1.38
CA PHE A 9 -22.12 26.87 -0.71
C PHE A 9 -20.68 26.33 -0.77
N TRP A 10 -20.46 25.07 -0.36
CA TRP A 10 -19.14 24.45 -0.43
C TRP A 10 -18.66 24.22 -1.86
N GLY A 11 -19.56 23.93 -2.79
CA GLY A 11 -19.23 23.83 -4.22
C GLY A 11 -18.64 25.12 -4.78
N ILE A 12 -19.26 26.26 -4.47
CA ILE A 12 -18.76 27.59 -4.89
C ILE A 12 -17.38 27.86 -4.28
N ILE A 13 -17.22 27.62 -2.96
CA ILE A 13 -15.93 27.82 -2.28
C ILE A 13 -14.82 26.97 -2.92
N LEU A 14 -15.09 25.69 -3.19
CA LEU A 14 -14.10 24.80 -3.80
C LEU A 14 -13.71 25.24 -5.22
N ILE A 15 -14.67 25.74 -6.00
CA ILE A 15 -14.39 26.30 -7.33
C ILE A 15 -13.50 27.54 -7.21
N CYS A 16 -13.81 28.46 -6.28
CA CYS A 16 -13.01 29.64 -6.05
C CYS A 16 -11.59 29.30 -5.57
N MET A 17 -11.44 28.38 -4.60
CA MET A 17 -10.12 27.93 -4.13
C MET A 17 -9.33 27.24 -5.23
N GLY A 18 -9.97 26.36 -6.02
CA GLY A 18 -9.32 25.69 -7.16
C GLY A 18 -8.85 26.69 -8.21
N GLY A 19 -9.65 27.71 -8.51
CA GLY A 19 -9.26 28.81 -9.40
C GLY A 19 -8.09 29.62 -8.88
N LEU A 20 -8.04 29.90 -7.58
CA LEU A 20 -6.95 30.63 -6.94
C LEU A 20 -5.64 29.85 -6.96
N VAL A 21 -5.68 28.54 -6.66
CA VAL A 21 -4.51 27.65 -6.76
C VAL A 21 -4.02 27.53 -8.20
N LEU A 22 -4.93 27.46 -9.18
CA LEU A 22 -4.58 27.43 -10.60
C LEU A 22 -3.90 28.74 -11.04
N ALA A 23 -4.44 29.90 -10.64
CA ALA A 23 -3.84 31.20 -10.93
C ALA A 23 -2.43 31.34 -10.33
N ALA A 24 -2.22 30.79 -9.13
CA ALA A 24 -0.90 30.75 -8.51
C ALA A 24 0.09 29.87 -9.27
N LYS A 25 -0.35 28.70 -9.76
CA LYS A 25 0.48 27.82 -10.59
C LYS A 25 0.83 28.40 -11.95
N LEU A 26 0.02 29.33 -12.47
CA LEU A 26 0.27 30.07 -13.70
C LEU A 26 1.17 31.30 -13.48
N GLU A 27 1.83 31.41 -12.32
CA GLU A 27 2.68 32.55 -11.92
C GLU A 27 1.94 33.90 -11.99
N SER A 28 0.61 33.89 -12.05
CA SER A 28 -0.22 35.11 -12.13
C SER A 28 -0.43 35.74 -10.76
N ILE A 29 -0.30 34.94 -9.70
CA ILE A 29 -0.40 35.37 -8.31
C ILE A 29 0.72 34.67 -7.53
N ASP A 30 1.59 35.45 -6.90
CA ASP A 30 2.60 34.89 -6.00
C ASP A 30 1.98 34.66 -4.62
N LEU A 31 1.70 33.40 -4.30
CA LEU A 31 1.13 32.99 -3.01
C LEU A 31 2.21 32.88 -1.91
N ASP A 32 3.50 32.90 -2.27
CA ASP A 32 4.60 32.78 -1.31
C ASP A 32 4.82 34.09 -0.53
N VAL A 33 4.20 35.20 -0.98
CA VAL A 33 4.15 36.47 -0.24
C VAL A 33 3.25 36.37 1.01
N MET A 34 2.35 35.39 1.08
CA MET A 34 1.43 35.24 2.20
C MET A 34 2.14 34.63 3.41
N SER A 35 2.25 35.40 4.50
CA SER A 35 2.86 34.93 5.76
C SER A 35 2.15 33.69 6.34
N ASP A 36 2.91 32.85 7.05
CA ASP A 36 2.39 31.68 7.78
C ASP A 36 1.22 32.02 8.73
N GLN A 37 1.25 33.21 9.35
CA GLN A 37 0.17 33.69 10.22
C GLN A 37 -1.14 33.86 9.45
N MET A 38 -1.06 34.36 8.21
CA MET A 38 -2.24 34.55 7.36
C MET A 38 -2.80 33.20 6.90
N TRP A 39 -1.94 32.25 6.50
CA TRP A 39 -2.37 30.89 6.19
C TRP A 39 -3.01 30.19 7.38
N SER A 40 -2.43 30.34 8.58
CA SER A 40 -3.01 29.82 9.82
C SER A 40 -4.41 30.38 10.06
N ALA A 41 -4.61 31.70 9.93
CA ALA A 41 -5.91 32.34 10.10
C ALA A 41 -6.95 31.87 9.07
N ILE A 42 -6.55 31.70 7.80
CA ILE A 42 -7.42 31.19 6.74
C ILE A 42 -7.88 29.76 7.06
N PHE A 43 -6.95 28.87 7.40
CA PHE A 43 -7.29 27.47 7.73
C PHE A 43 -8.10 27.35 9.01
N ALA A 44 -7.86 28.21 10.02
CA ALA A 44 -8.68 28.29 11.22
C ALA A 44 -10.12 28.72 10.89
N GLY A 45 -10.28 29.71 9.99
CA GLY A 45 -11.59 30.15 9.49
C GLY A 45 -12.34 29.02 8.77
N PHE A 46 -11.67 28.27 7.89
CA PHE A 46 -12.27 27.12 7.23
C PHE A 46 -12.64 26.01 8.22
N SER A 47 -11.76 25.70 9.17
CA SER A 47 -12.04 24.73 10.22
C SER A 47 -13.32 25.07 10.97
N LEU A 48 -13.47 26.33 11.39
CA LEU A 48 -14.68 26.82 12.07
C LEU A 48 -15.93 26.65 11.19
N ALA A 49 -15.86 27.00 9.91
CA ALA A 49 -16.96 26.84 8.97
C ALA A 49 -17.39 25.37 8.79
N PHE A 50 -16.42 24.44 8.77
CA PHE A 50 -16.72 23.01 8.73
C PHE A 50 -17.30 22.48 10.05
N PHE A 51 -16.83 22.97 11.21
CA PHE A 51 -17.45 22.64 12.50
C PHE A 51 -18.90 23.12 12.58
N VAL A 52 -19.18 24.35 12.14
CA VAL A 52 -20.56 24.86 12.04
C VAL A 52 -21.38 23.96 11.11
N SER A 53 -20.84 23.58 9.95
CA SER A 53 -21.51 22.67 9.02
C SER A 53 -21.79 21.30 9.65
N TYR A 54 -20.88 20.77 10.47
CA TYR A 54 -21.04 19.52 11.20
C TYR A 54 -22.22 19.60 12.19
N PHE A 55 -22.25 20.61 13.06
CA PHE A 55 -23.32 20.76 14.06
C PHE A 55 -24.68 21.05 13.41
N VAL A 56 -24.72 21.87 12.35
CA VAL A 56 -25.96 22.18 11.61
C VAL A 56 -26.50 20.96 10.85
N SER A 57 -25.61 20.14 10.28
CA SER A 57 -26.00 18.91 9.57
C SER A 57 -26.35 17.75 10.50
N GLY A 58 -26.05 17.89 11.80
CA GLY A 58 -26.31 16.92 12.85
C GLY A 58 -25.13 15.97 13.10
N ILE A 59 -24.96 15.60 14.38
CA ILE A 59 -23.83 14.79 14.90
C ILE A 59 -23.67 13.44 14.19
N ARG A 60 -24.77 12.90 13.64
CA ARG A 60 -24.76 11.64 12.86
C ARG A 60 -23.92 11.73 11.58
N ARG A 61 -23.66 12.93 11.06
CA ARG A 61 -22.83 13.17 9.87
C ARG A 61 -21.39 13.50 10.23
N TRP A 62 -20.78 12.59 10.99
CA TRP A 62 -19.40 12.68 11.47
C TRP A 62 -18.36 12.86 10.36
N GLY A 63 -18.68 12.55 9.10
CA GLY A 63 -17.79 12.80 7.96
C GLY A 63 -17.36 14.27 7.80
N TRP A 64 -18.14 15.24 8.29
CA TRP A 64 -17.73 16.66 8.29
C TRP A 64 -16.57 16.97 9.25
N LEU A 65 -16.26 16.08 10.19
CA LEU A 65 -15.13 16.26 11.10
C LEU A 65 -13.78 16.11 10.40
N PHE A 66 -13.70 15.35 9.30
CA PHE A 66 -12.45 15.23 8.53
C PHE A 66 -11.96 16.59 8.03
N PRO A 67 -12.70 17.34 7.19
CA PRO A 67 -12.23 18.65 6.75
C PRO A 67 -12.11 19.64 7.90
N ALA A 68 -12.98 19.58 8.93
CA ALA A 68 -12.88 20.46 10.09
C ALA A 68 -11.55 20.29 10.85
N LEU A 69 -11.22 19.05 11.21
CA LEU A 69 -10.04 18.75 12.01
C LEU A 69 -8.76 18.83 11.17
N THR A 70 -8.78 18.41 9.90
CA THR A 70 -7.62 18.58 9.02
C THR A 70 -7.29 20.06 8.79
N CYS A 71 -8.29 20.93 8.57
CA CYS A 71 -8.05 22.37 8.49
C CYS A 71 -7.54 22.95 9.84
N ALA A 72 -8.07 22.46 10.98
CA ALA A 72 -7.55 22.87 12.29
C ALA A 72 -6.08 22.48 12.47
N ALA A 73 -5.72 21.26 12.07
CA ALA A 73 -4.36 20.76 12.11
C ALA A 73 -3.44 21.56 11.20
N LEU A 74 -3.84 21.86 9.97
CA LEU A 74 -3.05 22.72 9.08
C LEU A 74 -2.83 24.11 9.68
N ALA A 75 -3.87 24.73 10.25
CA ALA A 75 -3.73 26.00 10.94
C ALA A 75 -2.70 25.93 12.09
N LEU A 76 -2.74 24.84 12.87
CA LEU A 76 -1.80 24.58 13.95
C LEU A 76 -0.38 24.30 13.43
N VAL A 77 -0.21 23.60 12.30
CA VAL A 77 1.09 23.36 11.67
C VAL A 77 1.79 24.68 11.31
N PHE A 78 1.06 25.64 10.73
CA PHE A 78 1.63 26.96 10.46
C PHE A 78 2.08 27.69 11.73
N VAL A 79 1.34 27.53 12.84
CA VAL A 79 1.77 28.09 14.15
C VAL A 79 3.00 27.38 14.68
N LEU A 80 3.06 26.04 14.58
CA LEU A 80 4.19 25.24 15.02
C LEU A 80 5.46 25.54 14.24
N ASN A 81 5.36 25.87 12.94
CA ASN A 81 6.51 26.30 12.14
C ASN A 81 7.20 27.57 12.66
N LEU A 82 6.49 28.40 13.44
CA LEU A 82 7.06 29.58 14.09
C LEU A 82 7.88 29.23 15.35
N ILE A 83 7.76 28.00 15.86
CA ILE A 83 8.42 27.54 17.09
C ILE A 83 9.62 26.65 16.70
N PRO A 84 10.86 27.07 16.99
CA PRO A 84 12.05 26.25 16.73
C PRO A 84 11.96 24.89 17.45
N GLY A 85 12.20 23.80 16.71
CA GLY A 85 12.18 22.44 17.25
C GLY A 85 10.81 21.73 17.25
N ALA A 86 9.75 22.37 16.75
CA ALA A 86 8.42 21.73 16.70
C ALA A 86 8.19 20.77 15.51
N SER A 87 9.17 20.64 14.60
CA SER A 87 9.10 19.84 13.38
C SER A 87 8.59 18.39 13.57
N PRO A 88 9.05 17.62 14.57
CA PRO A 88 8.61 16.23 14.76
C PRO A 88 7.11 16.10 15.02
N TYR A 89 6.52 17.10 15.67
CA TYR A 89 5.11 17.07 16.08
C TYR A 89 4.14 17.43 14.96
N ILE A 90 4.62 18.00 13.86
CA ILE A 90 3.79 18.40 12.71
C ILE A 90 3.03 17.20 12.16
N ALA A 91 3.73 16.09 11.90
CA ALA A 91 3.12 14.87 11.38
C ALA A 91 2.12 14.26 12.37
N SER A 92 2.46 14.25 13.67
CA SER A 92 1.58 13.76 14.73
C SER A 92 0.26 14.53 14.80
N VAL A 93 0.31 15.87 14.76
CA VAL A 93 -0.88 16.72 14.79
C VAL A 93 -1.81 16.43 13.61
N VAL A 94 -1.26 16.31 12.40
CA VAL A 94 -2.04 16.01 11.20
C VAL A 94 -2.66 14.62 11.30
N LEU A 95 -1.89 13.59 11.67
CA LEU A 95 -2.39 12.22 11.78
C LEU A 95 -3.47 12.08 12.87
N ALA A 96 -3.29 12.73 14.03
CA ALA A 96 -4.29 12.77 15.09
C ALA A 96 -5.62 13.38 14.61
N SER A 97 -5.54 14.47 13.83
CA SER A 97 -6.73 15.13 13.27
C SER A 97 -7.53 14.24 12.32
N ILE A 98 -6.86 13.31 11.63
CA ILE A 98 -7.50 12.33 10.73
C ILE A 98 -8.01 11.12 11.54
N ALA A 99 -7.34 10.74 12.63
CA ALA A 99 -7.74 9.62 13.50
C ALA A 99 -9.04 9.90 14.27
N ILE A 100 -9.19 11.11 14.82
CA ILE A 100 -10.33 11.50 15.68
C ILE A 100 -11.70 11.28 15.00
N PRO A 101 -11.94 11.70 13.74
CA PRO A 101 -13.20 11.44 13.03
C PRO A 101 -13.62 9.96 13.01
N PHE A 102 -12.66 9.02 12.90
CA PHE A 102 -12.97 7.60 12.92
C PHE A 102 -13.46 7.14 14.30
N TYR A 103 -12.83 7.62 15.38
CA TYR A 103 -13.30 7.35 16.74
C TYR A 103 -14.70 7.94 16.96
N VAL A 104 -14.94 9.18 16.54
CA VAL A 104 -16.27 9.81 16.65
C VAL A 104 -17.31 9.04 15.83
N GLY A 105 -16.99 8.64 14.60
CA GLY A 105 -17.88 7.85 13.76
C GLY A 105 -18.29 6.53 14.40
N TYR A 106 -17.33 5.83 15.03
CA TYR A 106 -17.62 4.62 15.80
C TYR A 106 -18.47 4.90 17.05
N LEU A 107 -18.18 5.97 17.80
CA LEU A 107 -18.93 6.32 19.01
C LEU A 107 -20.39 6.71 18.70
N VAL A 108 -20.61 7.38 17.55
CA VAL A 108 -21.93 7.79 17.06
C VAL A 108 -22.76 6.60 16.59
N ASP A 109 -22.15 5.64 15.87
CA ASP A 109 -22.82 4.40 15.47
C ASP A 109 -21.88 3.20 15.59
N ARG A 110 -22.09 2.44 16.66
CA ARG A 110 -21.32 1.23 17.02
C ARG A 110 -21.43 0.11 15.99
N ARG A 111 -22.39 0.16 15.06
CA ARG A 111 -22.49 -0.79 13.94
C ARG A 111 -21.28 -0.67 13.00
N HIS A 112 -20.66 0.51 12.92
CA HIS A 112 -19.46 0.76 12.12
C HIS A 112 -18.17 0.42 12.88
N TRP A 113 -18.13 -0.73 13.56
CA TRP A 113 -16.94 -1.20 14.29
C TRP A 113 -15.66 -1.24 13.44
N GLY A 114 -15.79 -1.39 12.11
CA GLY A 114 -14.67 -1.37 11.18
C GLY A 114 -13.87 -0.06 11.19
N LEU A 115 -14.46 1.06 11.62
CA LEU A 115 -13.76 2.36 11.74
C LEU A 115 -12.68 2.36 12.84
N LEU A 116 -12.74 1.44 13.81
CA LEU A 116 -11.72 1.31 14.84
C LEU A 116 -10.36 0.86 14.30
N ILE A 117 -10.34 0.10 13.19
CA ILE A 117 -9.09 -0.35 12.56
C ILE A 117 -8.27 0.85 12.05
N PRO A 118 -8.78 1.71 11.14
CA PRO A 118 -8.03 2.89 10.71
C PRO A 118 -7.80 3.88 11.85
N ALA A 119 -8.74 4.04 12.80
CA ALA A 119 -8.54 4.89 13.98
C ALA A 119 -7.31 4.47 14.79
N TRP A 120 -7.20 3.17 15.09
CA TRP A 120 -6.07 2.59 15.82
C TRP A 120 -4.77 2.75 15.05
N ILE A 121 -4.76 2.39 13.75
CA ILE A 121 -3.56 2.48 12.91
C ILE A 121 -3.04 3.93 12.90
N LEU A 122 -3.89 4.91 12.62
CA LEU A 122 -3.50 6.32 12.61
C LEU A 122 -3.02 6.80 13.98
N THR A 123 -3.59 6.26 15.06
CA THR A 123 -3.12 6.56 16.43
C THR A 123 -1.70 6.04 16.65
N VAL A 124 -1.39 4.81 16.24
CA VAL A 124 -0.02 4.27 16.31
C VAL A 124 0.92 5.13 15.46
N VAL A 125 0.56 5.44 14.21
CA VAL A 125 1.40 6.25 13.30
C VAL A 125 1.64 7.64 13.87
N CYS A 126 0.65 8.23 14.54
CA CYS A 126 0.76 9.53 15.18
C CYS A 126 1.90 9.60 16.21
N PHE A 127 2.26 8.50 16.87
CA PHE A 127 3.36 8.48 17.85
C PHE A 127 4.74 8.22 17.23
N ILE A 128 4.82 7.79 15.96
CA ILE A 128 6.08 7.43 15.31
C ILE A 128 7.08 8.59 15.28
N PRO A 129 6.71 9.82 14.89
CA PRO A 129 7.68 10.92 14.85
C PRO A 129 8.32 11.19 16.22
N THR A 130 7.53 11.18 17.29
CA THR A 130 8.05 11.38 18.64
C THR A 130 8.89 10.19 19.12
N LEU A 131 8.49 8.96 18.78
CA LEU A 131 9.28 7.76 19.10
C LEU A 131 10.61 7.74 18.33
N SER A 132 10.66 8.32 17.12
CA SER A 132 11.89 8.37 16.31
C SER A 132 13.03 9.17 16.88
N GLU A 133 12.76 9.99 17.88
CA GLU A 133 13.82 10.70 18.61
C GLU A 133 14.37 9.88 19.79
N LEU A 134 13.68 8.82 20.20
CA LEU A 134 13.92 8.10 21.45
C LEU A 134 14.47 6.68 21.26
N ILE A 135 14.14 6.03 20.15
CA ILE A 135 14.45 4.62 19.90
C ILE A 135 14.98 4.39 18.49
N ASP A 136 15.63 3.24 18.30
CA ASP A 136 16.21 2.83 17.03
C ASP A 136 15.16 2.68 15.91
N GLU A 137 15.54 3.01 14.68
CA GLU A 137 14.67 2.98 13.50
C GLU A 137 14.05 1.61 13.23
N ASN A 138 14.79 0.54 13.50
CA ASN A 138 14.30 -0.82 13.33
C ASN A 138 13.25 -1.15 14.40
N VAL A 139 13.51 -0.80 15.66
CA VAL A 139 12.54 -0.98 16.75
C VAL A 139 11.24 -0.23 16.45
N ILE A 140 11.33 0.97 15.88
CA ILE A 140 10.16 1.75 15.44
C ILE A 140 9.41 1.05 14.32
N GLY A 141 10.12 0.58 13.28
CA GLY A 141 9.52 -0.17 12.17
C GLY A 141 8.73 -1.38 12.67
N SER A 142 9.28 -2.09 13.66
CA SER A 142 8.59 -3.20 14.32
C SER A 142 7.39 -2.76 15.14
N ILE A 143 7.52 -1.74 16.01
CA ILE A 143 6.40 -1.21 16.79
C ILE A 143 5.26 -0.78 15.87
N PHE A 144 5.58 -0.11 14.76
CA PHE A 144 4.61 0.29 13.75
C PHE A 144 3.87 -0.91 13.16
N LEU A 145 4.59 -1.90 12.63
CA LEU A 145 3.98 -3.06 11.98
C LEU A 145 3.18 -3.94 12.96
N TYR A 146 3.68 -4.16 14.17
CA TYR A 146 2.91 -4.85 15.22
C TYR A 146 1.70 -4.04 15.67
N GLY A 147 1.85 -2.72 15.77
CA GLY A 147 0.75 -1.81 16.06
C GLY A 147 -0.35 -1.91 15.01
N ILE A 148 -0.02 -2.03 13.72
CA ILE A 148 -1.00 -2.27 12.65
C ILE A 148 -1.58 -3.70 12.73
N ALA A 149 -0.76 -4.70 13.05
CA ALA A 149 -1.22 -6.09 13.17
C ALA A 149 -2.27 -6.29 14.28
N LEU A 150 -2.10 -5.59 15.40
CA LEU A 150 -2.89 -5.74 16.62
C LEU A 150 -4.42 -5.65 16.39
N PRO A 151 -4.99 -4.60 15.73
CA PRO A 151 -6.43 -4.51 15.54
C PRO A 151 -7.00 -5.69 14.74
N PHE A 152 -6.26 -6.24 13.78
CA PHE A 152 -6.70 -7.42 13.04
C PHE A 152 -6.68 -8.68 13.91
N LEU A 153 -5.63 -8.87 14.72
CA LEU A 153 -5.55 -9.99 15.67
C LEU A 153 -6.65 -9.90 16.73
N VAL A 154 -6.95 -8.70 17.23
CA VAL A 154 -8.07 -8.45 18.15
C VAL A 154 -9.41 -8.77 17.49
N VAL A 155 -9.63 -8.33 16.24
CA VAL A 155 -10.86 -8.66 15.48
C VAL A 155 -11.05 -10.16 15.33
N PHE A 156 -9.98 -10.90 15.03
CA PHE A 156 -10.03 -12.36 14.97
C PHE A 156 -10.24 -13.00 16.35
N GLY A 157 -9.61 -12.46 17.39
CA GLY A 157 -9.77 -12.90 18.78
C GLY A 157 -11.21 -12.78 19.27
N ILE A 158 -11.89 -11.68 18.93
CA ILE A 158 -13.31 -11.44 19.25
C ILE A 158 -14.22 -12.36 18.43
N ASN A 159 -13.95 -12.55 17.14
CA ASN A 159 -14.78 -13.39 16.28
C ASN A 159 -13.95 -14.28 15.36
N ARG A 160 -13.78 -15.54 15.77
CA ARG A 160 -12.99 -16.57 15.06
C ARG A 160 -13.54 -16.94 13.69
N THR A 161 -14.77 -16.56 13.35
CA THR A 161 -15.31 -16.77 11.99
C THR A 161 -14.63 -15.86 10.95
N ARG A 162 -14.02 -14.74 11.38
CA ARG A 162 -13.35 -13.76 10.52
C ARG A 162 -11.91 -14.16 10.23
N LYS A 163 -11.73 -15.30 9.55
CA LYS A 163 -10.40 -15.85 9.20
C LYS A 163 -9.50 -14.88 8.43
N TRP A 164 -10.09 -13.96 7.67
CA TRP A 164 -9.34 -12.92 6.95
C TRP A 164 -8.47 -12.07 7.89
N ALA A 165 -8.97 -11.74 9.08
CA ALA A 165 -8.26 -10.88 10.03
C ALA A 165 -7.08 -11.60 10.68
N LEU A 166 -7.17 -12.92 10.87
CA LEU A 166 -6.02 -13.74 11.29
C LEU A 166 -4.92 -13.67 10.23
N ILE A 167 -5.25 -13.88 8.96
CA ILE A 167 -4.26 -13.87 7.88
C ILE A 167 -3.57 -12.50 7.82
N THR A 168 -4.33 -11.41 7.79
CA THR A 168 -3.77 -10.04 7.74
C THR A 168 -2.93 -9.73 8.98
N GLY A 169 -3.45 -10.01 10.18
CA GLY A 169 -2.75 -9.75 11.44
C GLY A 169 -1.49 -10.59 11.60
N SER A 170 -1.52 -11.88 11.26
CA SER A 170 -0.35 -12.76 11.34
C SER A 170 0.72 -12.39 10.32
N VAL A 171 0.34 -12.05 9.09
CA VAL A 171 1.32 -11.58 8.08
C VAL A 171 1.99 -10.30 8.56
N LEU A 172 1.22 -9.30 9.00
CA LEU A 172 1.76 -8.04 9.52
C LEU A 172 2.65 -8.24 10.75
N ALA A 173 2.27 -9.13 11.66
CA ALA A 173 3.09 -9.45 12.82
C ALA A 173 4.42 -10.12 12.41
N ILE A 174 4.40 -11.03 11.42
CA ILE A 174 5.63 -11.61 10.87
C ILE A 174 6.48 -10.52 10.20
N ILE A 175 5.89 -9.60 9.42
CA ILE A 175 6.65 -8.46 8.85
C ILE A 175 7.24 -7.60 9.98
N GLY A 176 6.49 -7.41 11.06
CA GLY A 176 6.95 -6.67 12.23
C GLY A 176 8.11 -7.33 12.97
N THR A 177 8.34 -8.64 12.82
CA THR A 177 9.55 -9.29 13.38
C THR A 177 10.82 -8.90 12.64
N LEU A 178 10.73 -8.47 11.37
CA LEU A 178 11.91 -8.34 10.51
C LEU A 178 12.85 -7.23 10.98
N PRO A 179 12.38 -6.00 11.26
CA PRO A 179 13.28 -4.98 11.77
C PRO A 179 13.87 -5.37 13.13
N LEU A 180 13.14 -6.08 14.01
CA LEU A 180 13.73 -6.61 15.27
C LEU A 180 14.86 -7.62 15.00
N ILE A 181 14.72 -8.48 13.99
CA ILE A 181 15.75 -9.44 13.63
C ILE A 181 16.98 -8.72 13.07
N GLU A 182 16.78 -7.70 12.23
CA GLU A 182 17.84 -6.82 11.70
C GLU A 182 18.55 -6.05 12.82
N TYR A 183 17.81 -5.58 13.82
CA TYR A 183 18.37 -4.94 15.00
C TYR A 183 19.26 -5.90 15.82
N LEU A 184 18.89 -7.17 15.94
CA LEU A 184 19.62 -8.16 16.74
C LEU A 184 20.80 -8.80 16.01
N GLN A 185 20.73 -8.90 14.68
CA GLN A 185 21.76 -9.49 13.84
C GLN A 185 21.87 -8.65 12.56
N ALA A 186 23.04 -8.13 12.22
CA ALA A 186 23.26 -7.60 10.88
C ALA A 186 23.67 -8.77 9.98
N GLY A 187 22.78 -9.24 9.10
CA GLY A 187 23.06 -10.39 8.25
C GLY A 187 22.33 -10.37 6.92
N GLU A 188 23.07 -10.57 5.83
CA GLU A 188 22.56 -10.55 4.45
C GLU A 188 21.49 -11.62 4.17
N ILE A 189 21.46 -12.71 4.95
CA ILE A 189 20.54 -13.84 4.77
C ILE A 189 19.12 -13.54 5.28
N GLN A 190 18.91 -12.44 6.01
CA GLN A 190 17.62 -12.12 6.61
C GLN A 190 16.51 -11.99 5.58
N GLY A 191 16.77 -11.26 4.49
CA GLY A 191 15.82 -11.10 3.38
C GLY A 191 15.31 -12.45 2.86
N SER A 192 16.17 -13.46 2.79
CA SER A 192 15.80 -14.82 2.41
C SER A 192 14.85 -15.48 3.41
N ILE A 193 15.23 -15.44 4.69
CA ILE A 193 14.46 -16.05 5.79
C ILE A 193 13.05 -15.45 5.82
N VAL A 194 12.95 -14.12 5.70
CA VAL A 194 11.69 -13.39 5.61
C VAL A 194 10.79 -13.95 4.51
N MET A 195 11.33 -14.07 3.30
CA MET A 195 10.56 -14.47 2.13
C MET A 195 10.07 -15.92 2.23
N PHE A 196 10.86 -16.80 2.84
CA PHE A 196 10.39 -18.15 3.17
C PHE A 196 9.35 -18.16 4.29
N LEU A 197 9.46 -17.29 5.30
CA LEU A 197 8.42 -17.13 6.33
C LEU A 197 7.10 -16.66 5.72
N PHE A 198 7.11 -15.75 4.73
CA PHE A 198 5.89 -15.38 4.01
C PHE A 198 5.32 -16.50 3.16
N THR A 199 6.17 -17.37 2.63
CA THR A 199 5.73 -18.52 1.84
C THR A 199 4.84 -19.48 2.67
N ILE A 200 5.14 -19.66 3.96
CA ILE A 200 4.50 -20.66 4.82
C ILE A 200 2.97 -20.45 4.96
N PRO A 201 2.44 -19.29 5.38
CA PRO A 201 0.99 -19.10 5.51
C PRO A 201 0.21 -19.39 4.23
N PHE A 202 0.77 -19.04 3.07
CA PHE A 202 0.14 -19.28 1.78
C PHE A 202 0.19 -20.75 1.38
N LEU A 203 1.31 -21.44 1.60
CA LEU A 203 1.37 -22.90 1.41
C LEU A 203 0.40 -23.63 2.34
N VAL A 204 0.36 -23.27 3.62
CA VAL A 204 -0.60 -23.84 4.58
C VAL A 204 -2.03 -23.61 4.08
N THR A 205 -2.37 -22.40 3.63
CA THR A 205 -3.69 -22.08 3.07
C THR A 205 -4.00 -22.91 1.82
N PHE A 206 -3.02 -23.09 0.93
CA PHE A 206 -3.13 -23.89 -0.28
C PHE A 206 -3.39 -25.38 0.02
N PHE A 207 -2.69 -25.96 1.00
CA PHE A 207 -2.84 -27.37 1.38
C PHE A 207 -4.09 -27.63 2.22
N MET A 208 -4.49 -26.70 3.09
CA MET A 208 -5.66 -26.88 3.97
C MET A 208 -6.99 -26.61 3.27
N SER A 209 -7.01 -25.85 2.17
CA SER A 209 -8.24 -25.49 1.47
C SER A 209 -8.15 -25.85 -0.01
N PRO A 210 -8.84 -26.91 -0.46
CA PRO A 210 -8.88 -27.28 -1.88
C PRO A 210 -9.36 -26.17 -2.82
N LYS A 211 -10.14 -25.22 -2.28
CA LYS A 211 -10.66 -24.06 -3.01
C LYS A 211 -9.65 -22.91 -3.09
N ALA A 212 -8.64 -22.87 -2.23
CA ALA A 212 -7.66 -21.78 -2.15
C ALA A 212 -6.45 -22.00 -3.06
N TRP A 213 -6.67 -22.43 -4.30
CA TRP A 213 -5.59 -22.65 -5.28
C TRP A 213 -4.79 -21.38 -5.57
N TRP A 214 -5.42 -20.22 -5.44
CA TRP A 214 -4.81 -18.91 -5.64
C TRP A 214 -3.65 -18.66 -4.68
N ALA A 215 -3.63 -19.30 -3.51
CA ALA A 215 -2.58 -19.11 -2.51
C ALA A 215 -1.21 -19.63 -2.97
N LEU A 216 -1.16 -20.52 -3.97
CA LEU A 216 0.10 -20.97 -4.54
C LEU A 216 0.85 -19.84 -5.27
N ILE A 217 0.14 -18.83 -5.79
CA ILE A 217 0.74 -17.69 -6.51
C ILE A 217 1.64 -16.86 -5.57
N PRO A 218 1.11 -16.24 -4.48
CA PRO A 218 1.96 -15.50 -3.55
C PRO A 218 3.00 -16.40 -2.89
N ALA A 219 2.67 -17.66 -2.55
CA ALA A 219 3.65 -18.61 -2.02
C ALA A 219 4.86 -18.78 -2.96
N GLY A 220 4.61 -19.05 -4.24
CA GLY A 220 5.66 -19.24 -5.24
C GLY A 220 6.46 -17.96 -5.51
N CYS A 221 5.81 -16.80 -5.53
CA CYS A 221 6.52 -15.52 -5.65
C CYS A 221 7.47 -15.27 -4.47
N PHE A 222 6.98 -15.40 -3.23
CA PHE A 222 7.82 -15.23 -2.04
C PHE A 222 8.94 -16.27 -1.99
N ALA A 223 8.67 -17.54 -2.29
CA ALA A 223 9.69 -18.57 -2.35
C ALA A 223 10.78 -18.24 -3.38
N SER A 224 10.39 -17.76 -4.57
CA SER A 224 11.33 -17.38 -5.63
C SER A 224 12.20 -16.19 -5.23
N ILE A 225 11.62 -15.16 -4.60
CA ILE A 225 12.38 -14.02 -4.06
C ILE A 225 13.34 -14.49 -2.95
N GLY A 226 12.90 -15.41 -2.08
CA GLY A 226 13.75 -16.01 -1.05
C GLY A 226 14.93 -16.78 -1.63
N VAL A 227 14.72 -17.58 -2.69
CA VAL A 227 15.82 -18.26 -3.40
C VAL A 227 16.78 -17.26 -4.02
N VAL A 228 16.27 -16.17 -4.62
CA VAL A 228 17.11 -15.10 -5.17
C VAL A 228 17.94 -14.43 -4.08
N ALA A 229 17.35 -14.10 -2.94
CA ALA A 229 18.06 -13.52 -1.82
C ALA A 229 19.19 -14.44 -1.32
N ILE A 230 18.97 -15.75 -1.24
CA ILE A 230 20.03 -16.73 -0.93
C ILE A 230 21.11 -16.71 -2.02
N ALA A 231 20.70 -16.72 -3.28
CA ALA A 231 21.64 -16.71 -4.40
C ALA A 231 22.51 -15.45 -4.39
N VAL A 232 21.96 -14.28 -4.05
CA VAL A 232 22.73 -13.04 -3.90
C VAL A 232 23.77 -13.16 -2.78
N SER A 233 23.39 -13.73 -1.63
CA SER A 233 24.32 -13.88 -0.50
C SER A 233 25.40 -14.95 -0.73
N LEU A 234 25.11 -16.01 -1.50
CA LEU A 234 26.03 -17.14 -1.69
C LEU A 234 26.87 -17.07 -2.97
N LEU A 235 26.39 -16.40 -4.00
CA LEU A 235 27.02 -16.35 -5.31
C LEU A 235 27.41 -14.90 -5.62
N PRO A 236 28.71 -14.55 -5.52
CA PRO A 236 29.22 -13.26 -5.97
C PRO A 236 28.80 -12.96 -7.42
N PRO A 237 28.46 -11.71 -7.79
CA PRO A 237 27.97 -11.35 -9.14
C PRO A 237 28.92 -11.70 -10.31
N ASP A 238 30.18 -12.00 -10.01
CA ASP A 238 31.24 -12.41 -10.92
C ASP A 238 31.31 -13.93 -11.16
N THR A 239 30.55 -14.74 -10.42
CA THR A 239 30.50 -16.21 -10.59
C THR A 239 29.63 -16.67 -11.77
N PHE A 240 28.89 -15.77 -12.43
CA PHE A 240 28.07 -16.10 -13.59
C PHE A 240 28.96 -16.39 -14.82
N PHE A 241 28.80 -17.58 -15.40
CA PHE A 241 29.69 -18.09 -16.43
C PHE A 241 29.50 -17.36 -17.77
N MET A 242 30.62 -17.02 -18.41
CA MET A 242 30.62 -16.41 -19.74
C MET A 242 30.99 -17.45 -20.80
N ILE A 243 30.17 -17.57 -21.84
CA ILE A 243 30.49 -18.35 -23.05
C ILE A 243 30.34 -17.40 -24.24
N GLY A 244 31.44 -17.12 -24.94
CA GLY A 244 31.43 -16.30 -26.15
C GLY A 244 30.95 -14.85 -25.94
N GLY A 245 31.22 -14.25 -24.78
CA GLY A 245 30.78 -12.88 -24.44
C GLY A 245 29.32 -12.77 -23.96
N LEU A 246 28.58 -13.88 -23.91
CA LEU A 246 27.26 -13.97 -23.29
C LEU A 246 27.44 -14.37 -21.82
N SER A 247 26.91 -13.55 -20.90
CA SER A 247 26.89 -13.86 -19.46
C SER A 247 25.61 -14.62 -19.15
N PHE A 248 25.78 -15.84 -18.64
CA PHE A 248 24.69 -16.73 -18.29
C PHE A 248 24.44 -16.76 -16.79
N GLY A 249 23.17 -16.63 -16.42
CA GLY A 249 22.72 -16.57 -15.04
C GLY A 249 22.61 -15.12 -14.55
N SER A 250 21.38 -14.70 -14.28
CA SER A 250 21.09 -13.47 -13.54
C SER A 250 20.12 -13.81 -12.41
N TYR A 251 20.15 -13.05 -11.32
CA TYR A 251 19.15 -13.18 -10.26
C TYR A 251 17.72 -13.01 -10.80
N SER A 252 17.54 -12.17 -11.81
CA SER A 252 16.30 -12.01 -12.56
C SER A 252 15.85 -13.30 -13.24
N SER A 253 16.75 -14.05 -13.89
CA SER A 253 16.38 -15.35 -14.49
C SER A 253 15.92 -16.37 -13.45
N ILE A 254 16.53 -16.41 -12.27
CA ILE A 254 16.14 -17.30 -11.17
C ILE A 254 14.74 -16.93 -10.67
N LEU A 255 14.48 -15.63 -10.46
CA LEU A 255 13.16 -15.13 -10.06
C LEU A 255 12.08 -15.53 -11.07
N MET A 256 12.32 -15.23 -12.35
CA MET A 256 11.35 -15.45 -13.42
C MET A 256 11.09 -16.94 -13.64
N LEU A 257 12.13 -17.78 -13.51
CA LEU A 257 11.99 -19.23 -13.59
C LEU A 257 11.15 -19.78 -12.42
N GLY A 258 11.37 -19.30 -11.20
CA GLY A 258 10.56 -19.69 -10.03
C GLY A 258 9.08 -19.31 -10.18
N ILE A 259 8.80 -18.12 -10.70
CA ILE A 259 7.42 -17.68 -11.03
C ILE A 259 6.83 -18.54 -12.16
N ALA A 260 7.61 -18.86 -13.20
CA ALA A 260 7.18 -19.73 -14.30
C ALA A 260 6.80 -21.13 -13.79
N ILE A 261 7.61 -21.72 -12.91
CA ILE A 261 7.31 -23.00 -12.26
C ILE A 261 6.02 -22.92 -11.45
N THR A 262 5.82 -21.84 -10.70
CA THR A 262 4.61 -21.63 -9.88
C THR A 262 3.34 -21.69 -10.74
N PHE A 263 3.32 -20.97 -11.87
CA PHE A 263 2.20 -21.02 -12.81
C PHE A 263 2.13 -22.35 -13.57
N GLY A 264 3.26 -22.99 -13.86
CA GLY A 264 3.31 -24.33 -14.44
C GLY A 264 2.61 -25.38 -13.55
N ILE A 265 2.89 -25.35 -12.25
CA ILE A 265 2.23 -26.20 -11.25
C ILE A 265 0.72 -25.89 -11.21
N LEU A 266 0.32 -24.61 -11.21
CA LEU A 266 -1.09 -24.25 -11.29
C LEU A 266 -1.76 -24.79 -12.55
N TRP A 267 -1.09 -24.71 -13.70
CA TRP A 267 -1.61 -25.26 -14.95
C TRP A 267 -1.73 -26.79 -14.93
N MET A 268 -0.84 -27.50 -14.24
CA MET A 268 -0.97 -28.95 -14.05
C MET A 268 -2.20 -29.32 -13.22
N LEU A 269 -2.63 -28.44 -12.29
CA LEU A 269 -3.85 -28.62 -11.50
C LEU A 269 -5.15 -28.39 -12.27
N ARG A 270 -5.08 -28.04 -13.56
CA ARG A 270 -6.27 -27.71 -14.39
C ARG A 270 -7.29 -28.83 -14.51
N SER A 271 -6.88 -30.08 -14.30
CA SER A 271 -7.79 -31.24 -14.33
C SER A 271 -8.82 -31.21 -13.20
N SER A 272 -8.51 -30.55 -12.09
CA SER A 272 -9.38 -30.47 -10.90
C SER A 272 -9.79 -29.04 -10.54
N ARG A 273 -9.13 -28.02 -11.10
CA ARG A 273 -9.30 -26.60 -10.72
C ARG A 273 -9.36 -25.70 -11.96
N PRO A 274 -10.02 -24.53 -11.89
CA PRO A 274 -10.16 -23.62 -13.04
C PRO A 274 -8.86 -22.80 -13.30
N THR A 275 -7.73 -23.49 -13.46
CA THR A 275 -6.39 -22.91 -13.59
C THR A 275 -5.79 -23.09 -15.00
N GLY A 276 -6.61 -23.41 -16.00
CA GLY A 276 -6.17 -23.60 -17.39
C GLY A 276 -5.49 -22.35 -17.99
N TRP A 277 -5.88 -21.15 -17.53
CA TRP A 277 -5.29 -19.88 -17.91
C TRP A 277 -3.83 -19.73 -17.47
N ALA A 278 -3.36 -20.49 -16.48
CA ALA A 278 -2.00 -20.36 -15.94
C ALA A 278 -0.90 -20.72 -16.93
N ILE A 279 -1.22 -21.39 -18.06
CA ILE A 279 -0.25 -21.68 -19.12
C ILE A 279 0.35 -20.41 -19.73
N TYR A 280 -0.46 -19.36 -19.91
CA TYR A 280 -0.03 -18.13 -20.54
C TYR A 280 1.06 -17.41 -19.72
N PRO A 281 0.85 -17.11 -18.42
CA PRO A 281 1.92 -16.55 -17.61
C PRO A 281 3.09 -17.53 -17.42
N ALA A 282 2.86 -18.84 -17.29
CA ALA A 282 3.95 -19.81 -17.14
C ALA A 282 4.94 -19.75 -18.32
N VAL A 283 4.42 -19.79 -19.56
CA VAL A 283 5.23 -19.70 -20.78
C VAL A 283 5.86 -18.32 -20.91
N GLY A 284 5.12 -17.24 -20.60
CA GLY A 284 5.63 -15.88 -20.63
C GLY A 284 6.84 -15.69 -19.71
N PHE A 285 6.72 -16.09 -18.44
CA PHE A 285 7.82 -16.01 -17.48
C PHE A 285 8.98 -16.93 -17.83
N LEU A 286 8.72 -18.11 -18.41
CA LEU A 286 9.78 -19.01 -18.89
C LEU A 286 10.60 -18.37 -20.01
N ILE A 287 9.94 -17.72 -20.98
CA ILE A 287 10.62 -16.99 -22.06
C ILE A 287 11.45 -15.84 -21.47
N ILE A 288 10.89 -15.06 -20.55
CA ILE A 288 11.61 -13.96 -19.88
C ILE A 288 12.82 -14.51 -19.10
N ALA A 289 12.68 -15.65 -18.41
CA ALA A 289 13.78 -16.30 -17.70
C ALA A 289 14.92 -16.70 -18.64
N LEU A 290 14.60 -17.27 -19.80
CA LEU A 290 15.59 -17.62 -20.83
C LEU A 290 16.29 -16.38 -21.41
N VAL A 291 15.52 -15.34 -21.73
CA VAL A 291 16.07 -14.10 -22.29
C VAL A 291 16.97 -13.39 -21.29
N THR A 292 16.52 -13.24 -20.04
CA THR A 292 17.31 -12.63 -18.94
C THR A 292 18.54 -13.44 -18.58
N SER A 293 18.53 -14.75 -18.84
CA SER A 293 19.70 -15.60 -18.70
C SER A 293 20.73 -15.42 -19.83
N ILE A 294 20.39 -14.79 -20.96
CA ILE A 294 21.32 -14.60 -22.10
C ILE A 294 21.80 -13.14 -22.17
N LEU A 295 20.93 -12.17 -21.82
CA LEU A 295 21.16 -10.73 -21.99
C LEU A 295 21.62 -9.99 -20.70
N SER A 296 21.95 -10.73 -19.63
CA SER A 296 22.05 -10.30 -18.22
C SER A 296 22.41 -8.83 -17.95
N ARG A 297 23.51 -8.29 -18.49
CA ARG A 297 23.95 -6.89 -18.24
C ARG A 297 23.24 -5.81 -19.03
N ARG A 298 22.70 -6.10 -20.21
CA ARG A 298 21.99 -5.10 -21.04
C ARG A 298 20.51 -5.05 -20.72
N PHE A 299 19.97 -6.11 -20.13
CA PHE A 299 18.53 -6.27 -20.00
C PHE A 299 17.89 -5.32 -18.98
N ASP A 300 18.58 -4.97 -17.88
CA ASP A 300 18.04 -4.06 -16.85
C ASP A 300 17.65 -2.68 -17.44
N GLU A 301 18.36 -2.21 -18.46
CA GLU A 301 18.02 -0.99 -19.20
C GLU A 301 16.76 -1.15 -20.07
N PHE A 302 16.47 -2.37 -20.54
CA PHE A 302 15.34 -2.67 -21.43
C PHE A 302 14.08 -3.17 -20.71
N ILE A 303 14.13 -3.53 -19.42
CA ILE A 303 12.97 -4.03 -18.66
C ILE A 303 11.78 -3.06 -18.73
N PRO A 304 11.94 -1.74 -18.47
CA PRO A 304 10.83 -0.80 -18.55
C PRO A 304 10.22 -0.74 -19.96
N ALA A 305 11.06 -0.75 -20.98
CA ALA A 305 10.65 -0.72 -22.38
C ALA A 305 9.89 -2.00 -22.78
N LEU A 306 10.33 -3.17 -22.31
CA LEU A 306 9.69 -4.44 -22.60
C LEU A 306 8.32 -4.55 -21.92
N ILE A 307 8.22 -4.14 -20.64
CA ILE A 307 6.94 -4.10 -19.91
C ILE A 307 5.96 -3.18 -20.62
N LEU A 308 6.39 -1.97 -21.01
CA LEU A 308 5.56 -1.02 -21.75
C LEU A 308 5.11 -1.59 -23.10
N THR A 309 6.01 -2.27 -23.82
CA THR A 309 5.71 -2.86 -25.14
C THR A 309 4.70 -4.00 -25.03
N ILE A 310 4.89 -4.92 -24.06
CA ILE A 310 3.97 -6.05 -23.84
C ILE A 310 2.61 -5.55 -23.32
N SER A 311 2.61 -4.59 -22.41
CA SER A 311 1.38 -3.98 -21.88
C SER A 311 0.60 -3.26 -22.99
N GLY A 312 1.30 -2.50 -23.83
CA GLY A 312 0.73 -1.84 -25.01
C GLY A 312 0.15 -2.83 -26.02
N ALA A 313 0.89 -3.88 -26.35
CA ALA A 313 0.43 -4.95 -27.24
C ALA A 313 -0.80 -5.67 -26.68
N ALA A 314 -0.83 -5.96 -25.38
CA ALA A 314 -1.97 -6.60 -24.71
C ALA A 314 -3.21 -5.69 -24.70
N LEU A 315 -3.05 -4.39 -24.46
CA LEU A 315 -4.14 -3.41 -24.55
C LEU A 315 -4.70 -3.29 -25.96
N ILE A 316 -3.82 -3.29 -26.98
CA ILE A 316 -4.23 -3.28 -28.39
C ILE A 316 -4.99 -4.56 -28.75
N LEU A 317 -4.46 -5.73 -28.39
CA LEU A 317 -5.15 -7.00 -28.62
C LEU A 317 -6.51 -7.05 -27.91
N ALA A 318 -6.60 -6.60 -26.66
CA ALA A 318 -7.85 -6.56 -25.91
C ALA A 318 -8.87 -5.60 -26.53
N GLY A 319 -8.43 -4.46 -27.06
CA GLY A 319 -9.26 -3.50 -27.80
C GLY A 319 -9.78 -4.07 -29.12
N LEU A 320 -8.95 -4.84 -29.83
CA LEU A 320 -9.30 -5.49 -31.10
C LEU A 320 -10.19 -6.73 -30.90
N LEU A 321 -10.04 -7.44 -29.78
CA LEU A 321 -10.79 -8.66 -29.44
C LEU A 321 -12.12 -8.38 -28.72
N LYS A 322 -12.61 -7.13 -28.72
CA LYS A 322 -13.91 -6.78 -28.13
C LYS A 322 -14.99 -7.76 -28.65
N PRO A 323 -15.63 -8.57 -27.79
CA PRO A 323 -16.61 -9.53 -28.25
C PRO A 323 -17.79 -8.76 -28.87
N ARG A 324 -17.97 -8.94 -30.19
CA ARG A 324 -19.18 -8.53 -30.89
C ARG A 324 -20.35 -9.32 -30.31
N GLY A 325 -21.20 -8.63 -29.54
CA GLY A 325 -22.56 -9.06 -29.25
C GLY A 325 -22.78 -9.63 -27.84
N ARG A 326 -23.07 -8.76 -26.87
CA ARG A 326 -24.17 -9.04 -25.94
C ARG A 326 -25.37 -8.31 -26.48
N ARG A 327 -26.35 -9.06 -27.02
CA ARG A 327 -27.68 -8.50 -27.31
C ARG A 327 -28.27 -7.98 -25.99
N PRO A 328 -28.95 -6.83 -25.99
CA PRO A 328 -29.73 -6.42 -24.83
C PRO A 328 -30.79 -7.48 -24.56
N VAL A 329 -30.89 -7.90 -23.31
CA VAL A 329 -32.09 -8.60 -22.82
C VAL A 329 -33.17 -7.53 -22.80
N GLU A 330 -34.12 -7.64 -23.73
CA GLU A 330 -35.35 -6.83 -23.75
C GLU A 330 -36.21 -7.13 -22.49
N PRO A 331 -37.08 -6.18 -22.10
CA PRO A 331 -37.24 -5.70 -20.72
C PRO A 331 -37.86 -6.68 -19.71
#